data_AF-A0A7C3FM96-F1
#
_entry.id   AF-A0A7C3FM96-F1
#
_cell.length_a   1.000
_cell.length_b   1.000
_cell.length_c   1.000
_cell.angle_alpha   90.00
_cell.angle_beta   90.00
_cell.angle_gamma   90.00
#
_symmetry.space_group_name_H-M   'P 1'
#
loop_
_entity.id
_entity.type
_entity.pdbx_description
1 polymer ?
#
loop_
_entity_poly.entity_id
_entity_poly.type
_entity_poly.pdbx_seq_one_letter_code
_entity_poly.pdbx_strand_id
1 'polypeptide(L)'
;MLDQRSASHALLSIIDILVDLQEPHFDALARRFPPPRYYADPEQMRHSTRLGMLFNIIDTSQGVKADLAPLTGEPAYEERHKHIKVLL
;
A
#
# COMPACT_ATOMS: atom_id res chain seq x y z
N MET A 1 -7.40 20.30 31.05
CA MET A 1 -7.22 20.89 29.71
C MET A 1 -6.12 20.09 29.03
N LEU A 2 -6.49 19.02 28.34
CA LEU A 2 -5.55 18.15 27.62
C LEU A 2 -5.19 18.84 26.30
N ASP A 3 -3.89 18.96 26.08
CA ASP A 3 -3.31 19.57 24.89
C ASP A 3 -3.66 18.74 23.65
N GLN A 4 -4.58 19.24 22.83
CA GLN A 4 -5.00 18.66 21.54
C GLN A 4 -3.92 18.80 20.44
N ARG A 5 -2.66 19.09 20.81
CA ARG A 5 -1.51 19.23 19.90
C ARG A 5 -0.59 18.02 19.83
N SER A 6 -1.04 16.83 20.27
CA SER A 6 -0.45 15.60 19.74
C SER A 6 -0.99 15.39 18.34
N ALA A 7 -0.28 16.02 17.40
CA ALA A 7 -0.56 16.03 15.99
C ALA A 7 -1.10 14.69 15.51
N SER A 8 -2.26 14.74 14.86
CA SER A 8 -2.64 13.78 13.83
C SER A 8 -1.55 13.77 12.78
N HIS A 9 -0.46 13.03 13.02
CA HIS A 9 0.51 12.67 12.00
C HIS A 9 -0.22 11.71 11.08
N ALA A 10 -1.02 12.27 10.16
CA ALA A 10 -1.45 11.54 9.00
C ALA A 10 -0.17 11.00 8.35
N LEU A 11 -0.04 9.68 8.29
CA LEU A 11 1.07 9.04 7.59
C LEU A 11 1.05 9.57 6.16
N LEU A 12 2.03 10.40 5.80
CA LEU A 12 2.11 10.93 4.44
C LEU A 12 2.53 9.77 3.53
N SER A 13 1.77 9.56 2.44
CA SER A 13 2.22 8.66 1.37
C SER A 13 3.43 9.29 0.72
N ILE A 14 4.55 8.57 0.71
CA ILE A 14 5.77 9.03 0.06
C ILE A 14 5.92 8.46 -1.35
N ILE A 15 5.22 7.37 -1.67
CA ILE A 15 5.34 6.62 -2.92
C ILE A 15 3.98 6.01 -3.29
N ASP A 16 3.54 6.22 -4.52
CA ASP A 16 2.40 5.53 -5.13
C ASP A 16 2.93 4.52 -6.15
N ILE A 17 2.55 3.24 -6.01
CA ILE A 17 3.04 2.13 -6.84
C ILE A 17 1.86 1.44 -7.51
N LEU A 18 1.91 1.32 -8.83
CA LEU A 18 0.97 0.52 -9.60
C LEU A 18 1.44 -0.95 -9.62
N VAL A 19 0.57 -1.89 -9.27
CA VAL A 19 0.94 -3.31 -9.10
C VAL A 19 -0.02 -4.29 -9.78
N ASP A 20 0.55 -5.32 -10.40
CA ASP A 20 -0.18 -6.50 -10.90
C ASP A 20 0.10 -7.67 -9.97
N LEU A 21 -0.67 -7.75 -8.88
CA LEU A 21 -0.49 -8.79 -7.86
C LEU A 21 -1.42 -9.97 -8.11
N GLN A 22 -0.85 -11.17 -7.95
CA GLN A 22 -1.54 -12.45 -7.98
C GLN A 22 -1.47 -13.10 -6.59
N GLU A 23 -2.28 -14.12 -6.34
CA GLU A 23 -2.40 -14.77 -5.03
C GLU A 23 -1.07 -15.05 -4.30
N PRO A 24 -0.03 -15.63 -4.94
CA PRO A 24 1.25 -15.89 -4.28
C PRO A 24 2.00 -14.63 -3.83
N HIS A 25 1.73 -13.49 -4.45
CA HIS A 25 2.45 -12.23 -4.19
C HIS A 25 2.07 -11.62 -2.84
N PHE A 26 0.82 -11.80 -2.38
CA PHE A 26 0.35 -11.24 -1.11
C PHE A 26 1.12 -11.83 0.08
N ASP A 27 1.23 -13.15 0.13
CA ASP A 27 1.97 -13.84 1.19
C ASP A 27 3.50 -13.63 1.05
N ALA A 28 4.00 -13.38 -0.17
CA ALA A 28 5.40 -13.01 -0.38
C ALA A 28 5.69 -11.60 0.15
N LEU A 29 4.82 -10.62 -0.10
CA LEU A 29 4.94 -9.26 0.42
C LEU A 29 4.86 -9.23 1.95
N ALA A 30 3.89 -9.93 2.54
CA ALA A 30 3.77 -10.03 4.01
C ALA A 30 5.02 -10.62 4.66
N ARG A 31 5.63 -11.66 4.05
CA ARG A 31 6.90 -12.22 4.52
C ARG A 31 8.08 -11.27 4.35
N ARG A 32 8.09 -10.46 3.28
CA ARG A 32 9.17 -9.51 2.99
C ARG A 32 9.13 -8.28 3.90
N PHE A 33 7.93 -7.91 4.36
CA PHE A 33 7.64 -6.78 5.23
C PHE A 33 6.92 -7.25 6.51
N PRO A 34 7.59 -8.00 7.40
CA PRO A 34 6.95 -8.57 8.57
C PRO A 34 6.78 -7.55 9.71
N PRO A 35 5.83 -7.80 10.63
CA PRO A 35 5.74 -7.06 11.89
C PRO A 35 6.96 -7.29 12.80
N PRO A 36 7.22 -6.41 13.80
CA PRO A 36 6.41 -5.25 14.16
C PRO A 36 6.72 -3.99 13.33
N ARG A 37 7.84 -3.99 12.59
CA ARG A 37 8.29 -2.82 11.84
C ARG A 37 7.35 -2.48 10.68
N TYR A 38 6.83 -3.49 10.00
CA TYR A 38 5.93 -3.26 8.89
C TYR A 38 4.52 -3.76 9.19
N TYR A 39 3.54 -2.99 8.75
CA TYR A 39 2.17 -3.47 8.58
C TYR A 39 1.96 -3.81 7.10
N ALA A 40 1.76 -5.10 6.83
CA ALA A 40 1.57 -5.68 5.51
C ALA A 40 0.66 -6.92 5.64
N ASP A 41 -0.64 -6.70 5.75
CA ASP A 41 -1.62 -7.78 5.96
C ASP A 41 -2.05 -8.43 4.62
N PRO A 42 -1.74 -9.71 4.39
CA PRO A 42 -2.01 -10.35 3.11
C PRO A 42 -3.51 -10.56 2.85
N GLU A 43 -4.36 -10.68 3.87
CA GLU A 43 -5.82 -10.76 3.67
C GLU A 43 -6.39 -9.42 3.22
N GLN A 44 -5.90 -8.33 3.82
CA GLN A 44 -6.28 -6.97 3.42
C GLN A 44 -5.84 -6.66 1.99
N MET A 45 -4.61 -7.03 1.61
CA MET A 45 -4.11 -6.87 0.24
C MET A 45 -4.95 -7.64 -0.78
N ARG A 46 -5.27 -8.92 -0.50
CA ARG A 46 -6.17 -9.75 -1.31
C ARG A 46 -7.53 -9.10 -1.48
N HIS A 47 -8.13 -8.65 -0.37
CA HIS A 47 -9.46 -8.05 -0.39
C HIS A 47 -9.48 -6.75 -1.20
N SER A 48 -8.53 -5.83 -0.95
CA SER A 48 -8.40 -4.58 -1.70
C SER A 48 -8.16 -4.82 -3.18
N THR A 49 -7.27 -5.75 -3.55
CA THR A 49 -6.98 -6.08 -4.95
C THR A 49 -8.22 -6.61 -5.67
N ARG A 50 -8.99 -7.51 -5.04
CA ARG A 50 -10.25 -8.02 -5.60
C ARG A 50 -11.30 -6.93 -5.83
N LEU A 51 -11.28 -5.87 -5.01
CA LEU A 51 -12.20 -4.74 -5.12
C LEU A 51 -11.66 -3.59 -5.99
N GLY A 52 -10.46 -3.70 -6.55
CA GLY A 52 -9.81 -2.60 -7.27
C GLY A 52 -9.50 -1.39 -6.38
N MET A 53 -9.36 -1.60 -5.07
CA MET A 53 -9.11 -0.56 -4.08
C MET A 53 -7.61 -0.45 -3.76
N LEU A 54 -7.18 0.75 -3.39
CA LEU A 54 -5.84 0.97 -2.86
C LEU A 54 -5.62 0.17 -1.57
N PHE A 55 -4.37 -0.19 -1.31
CA PHE A 55 -3.89 -0.71 -0.03
C PHE A 55 -2.50 -0.19 0.27
N ASN A 56 -1.99 -0.40 1.48
CA ASN A 56 -0.74 0.22 1.92
C ASN A 56 0.21 -0.81 2.52
N ILE A 57 1.51 -0.52 2.40
CA ILE A 57 2.54 -1.09 3.26
C ILE A 57 3.08 0.07 4.11
N ILE A 58 3.09 -0.11 5.43
CA ILE A 58 3.45 0.96 6.38
C ILE A 58 4.70 0.56 7.14
N ASP A 59 5.73 1.42 7.16
CA ASP A 59 6.84 1.32 8.10
C ASP A 59 6.46 2.09 9.37
N THR A 60 6.08 1.35 10.41
CA THR A 60 5.61 1.91 11.69
C THR A 60 6.73 2.60 12.46
N SER A 61 8.00 2.23 12.20
CA SER A 61 9.15 2.83 12.87
C SER A 61 9.49 4.23 12.35
N GLN A 62 9.16 4.50 11.09
CA GLN A 62 9.44 5.77 10.42
C GLN A 62 8.19 6.64 10.23
N GLY A 63 7.00 6.08 10.44
CA GLY A 63 5.75 6.79 10.20
C GLY A 63 5.53 7.11 8.72
N VAL A 64 5.99 6.24 7.82
CA VAL A 64 5.83 6.40 6.36
C VAL A 64 5.03 5.25 5.76
N LYS A 65 4.35 5.52 4.64
CA LYS A 65 3.60 4.52 3.89
C LYS A 65 3.88 4.60 2.39
N ALA A 66 3.78 3.44 1.74
CA ALA A 66 3.62 3.34 0.29
C ALA A 66 2.17 2.95 -0.01
N ASP A 67 1.57 3.62 -0.99
CA ASP A 67 0.23 3.34 -1.46
C ASP A 67 0.34 2.47 -2.72
N LEU A 68 -0.35 1.33 -2.72
CA LEU A 68 -0.34 0.36 -3.81
C LEU A 68 -1.69 0.37 -4.49
N ALA A 69 -1.66 0.64 -5.78
CA ALA A 69 -2.80 0.69 -6.67
C ALA A 69 -2.83 -0.60 -7.51
N PRO A 70 -3.84 -1.47 -7.36
CA PRO A 70 -4.00 -2.60 -8.27
C PRO A 70 -4.19 -2.12 -9.71
N LEU A 71 -3.49 -2.77 -10.64
CA LEU A 71 -3.83 -2.70 -12.07
C LEU A 71 -5.22 -3.31 -12.26
N THR A 72 -6.23 -2.47 -12.34
CA THR A 72 -7.51 -2.86 -12.93
C THR A 72 -7.34 -2.79 -14.45
N GLY A 73 -7.89 -3.76 -15.18
CA GLY A 73 -7.84 -3.77 -16.66
C GLY A 73 -8.64 -2.63 -17.32
N GLU A 74 -8.92 -1.54 -16.60
CA GLU A 74 -9.65 -0.38 -17.08
C GLU A 74 -8.69 0.60 -17.78
N PRO A 75 -8.93 0.94 -19.07
CA PRO A 75 -8.05 1.81 -19.85
C PRO A 75 -7.79 3.19 -19.22
N ALA A 76 -8.76 3.72 -18.46
CA ALA A 76 -8.64 5.01 -17.79
C ALA A 76 -7.62 5.02 -16.63
N TYR A 77 -7.30 3.85 -16.08
CA TYR A 77 -6.37 3.72 -14.96
C TYR A 77 -4.90 3.83 -15.42
N GLU A 78 -4.60 3.38 -16.64
CA GLU A 78 -3.28 3.46 -17.26
C GLU A 78 -2.88 4.90 -17.61
N GLU A 79 -3.83 5.74 -18.05
CA GLU A 79 -3.53 7.14 -18.38
C GLU A 79 -3.22 8.00 -17.15
N ARG A 80 -3.81 7.66 -15.99
CA ARG A 80 -3.71 8.45 -14.75
C ARG A 80 -2.43 8.18 -13.96
N HIS A 81 -1.81 7.00 -14.12
CA HIS A 81 -0.66 6.56 -13.30
C HIS A 81 0.59 6.33 -14.16
N LYS A 82 1.19 7.42 -14.66
CA LYS A 82 2.46 7.40 -15.44
C LYS A 82 3.73 7.18 -14.61
N HIS A 83 3.63 6.83 -13.33
CA HIS A 83 4.79 6.81 -12.43
C HIS A 83 5.09 5.37 -11.98
N ILE A 84 6.26 4.89 -12.45
CA ILE A 84 7.02 3.72 -12.01
C ILE A 84 6.22 2.40 -11.90
N LYS A 85 6.26 1.60 -12.98
CA LYS A 85 6.03 0.15 -12.91
C LYS A 85 7.17 -0.50 -12.14
N VAL A 86 6.90 -1.00 -10.95
CA VAL A 86 7.80 -1.97 -10.29
C VAL A 86 7.23 -3.36 -10.57
N LEU A 87 7.84 -4.06 -11.52
CA LEU A 87 7.61 -5.49 -11.71
C LEU A 87 8.37 -6.22 -10.60
N LEU A 88 7.64 -6.80 -9.64
CA LEU A 88 8.17 -7.67 -8.60
C LEU A 88 8.20 -9.12 -9.09
#